data_AF-A0A556QL11-F1
#
_entry.id   AF-A0A556QL11-F1
#
_cell.length_a   1.000
_cell.length_b   1.000
_cell.length_c   1.000
_cell.angle_alpha   90.00
_cell.angle_beta   90.00
_cell.angle_gamma   90.00
#
_symmetry.space_group_name_H-M   'P 1'
#
loop_
_entity.id
_entity.type
_entity.pdbx_description
1 polymer ?
#
loop_
_entity_poly.entity_id
_entity_poly.type
_entity_poly.pdbx_seq_one_letter_code
_entity_poly.pdbx_strand_id
1 'polypeptide(L)'
;MAFLKRHLIQRLALVVSLVLGFTLAQAKQPDEQPVVFRMIAIGATVSGIFYDLAPGKPVSVAAGGSGLSIPYESPASGLVSFYREIPATEPGGKPRRVPVTDARLGKGGPYLIVMSSPAGASDTSQTKAIVVDDSWEAHPARTVRVFNFSRRHAAVQLEAETAQLSSGQSQVFAYPSKRGSVRFKVALHEPDGWILRVSCPQGILPNARSTIVMTDVVPTEELPNPVDVNITNVFDHVPREKSPTVALNGTR
;
A
#
# COMPACT_ATOMS: atom_id res chain seq x y z
N MET A 1 -17.23 56.04 -44.75
CA MET A 1 -17.75 54.68 -44.48
C MET A 1 -16.67 53.61 -44.24
N ALA A 2 -15.51 53.64 -44.89
CA ALA A 2 -14.47 52.61 -44.70
C ALA A 2 -13.88 52.53 -43.28
N PHE A 3 -13.78 53.67 -42.59
CA PHE A 3 -13.22 53.75 -41.23
C PHE A 3 -14.10 53.04 -40.17
N LEU A 4 -15.43 53.15 -40.30
CA LEU A 4 -16.38 52.50 -39.38
C LEU A 4 -16.32 50.96 -39.48
N LYS A 5 -16.13 50.43 -40.69
CA LYS A 5 -16.04 48.97 -40.93
C LYS A 5 -14.80 48.36 -40.28
N ARG A 6 -13.66 49.07 -40.27
CA ARG A 6 -12.40 48.56 -39.72
C ARG A 6 -12.45 48.40 -38.19
N HIS A 7 -13.06 49.36 -37.49
CA HIS A 7 -13.24 49.25 -36.04
C HIS A 7 -14.27 48.21 -35.62
N LEU A 8 -15.31 47.98 -36.42
CA LEU A 8 -16.28 46.93 -36.16
C LEU A 8 -15.64 45.54 -36.25
N ILE A 9 -14.82 45.29 -37.28
CA ILE A 9 -14.11 44.01 -37.47
C ILE A 9 -13.12 43.75 -36.31
N GLN A 10 -12.37 44.76 -35.87
CA GLN A 10 -11.44 44.61 -34.75
C GLN A 10 -12.15 44.31 -33.43
N ARG A 11 -13.29 44.96 -33.15
CA ARG A 11 -14.08 44.68 -31.95
C ARG A 11 -14.71 43.29 -32.01
N LEU A 12 -15.20 42.85 -33.18
CA LEU A 12 -15.75 41.51 -33.35
C LEU A 12 -14.68 40.43 -33.16
N ALA A 13 -13.48 40.61 -33.72
CA ALA A 13 -12.36 39.69 -33.55
C ALA A 13 -11.88 39.60 -32.10
N LEU A 14 -11.92 40.71 -31.36
CA LEU A 14 -11.59 40.73 -29.93
C LEU A 14 -12.64 40.00 -29.09
N VAL A 15 -13.94 40.25 -29.36
CA VAL A 15 -15.05 39.54 -28.67
C VAL A 15 -15.02 38.05 -28.98
N VAL A 16 -14.81 37.66 -30.24
CA VAL A 16 -14.71 36.26 -30.65
C VAL A 16 -13.50 35.59 -29.99
N SER A 17 -12.33 36.23 -29.93
CA SER A 17 -11.15 35.72 -29.23
C SER A 17 -11.37 35.57 -27.72
N LEU A 18 -12.12 36.50 -27.09
CA LEU A 18 -12.42 36.47 -25.66
C LEU A 18 -13.42 35.34 -25.32
N VAL A 19 -14.41 35.12 -26.18
CA VAL A 19 -15.39 34.03 -26.03
C VAL A 19 -14.72 32.67 -26.27
N LEU A 20 -13.88 32.52 -27.31
CA LEU A 20 -13.14 31.29 -27.57
C LEU A 20 -12.13 30.96 -26.46
N GLY A 21 -11.45 31.97 -25.91
CA GLY A 21 -10.54 31.81 -24.77
C GLY A 21 -11.25 31.31 -23.50
N PHE A 22 -12.47 31.79 -23.24
CA PHE A 22 -13.27 31.32 -22.10
C PHE A 22 -13.79 29.88 -22.29
N THR A 23 -14.16 29.49 -23.51
CA THR A 23 -14.65 28.13 -23.78
C THR A 23 -13.54 27.07 -23.73
N LEU A 24 -12.29 27.42 -24.08
CA LEU A 24 -11.16 26.50 -24.00
C LEU A 24 -10.57 26.37 -22.58
N ALA A 25 -10.78 27.37 -21.72
CA ALA A 25 -10.26 27.37 -20.35
C ALA A 25 -11.10 26.52 -19.37
N GLN A 26 -12.29 26.06 -19.74
CA GLN A 26 -13.03 25.02 -19.01
C GLN A 26 -12.67 23.61 -19.50
N ALA A 27 -11.38 23.34 -19.70
CA ALA A 27 -10.92 21.97 -19.63
C ALA A 27 -11.27 21.47 -18.22
N LYS A 28 -12.35 20.69 -18.10
CA LYS A 28 -12.79 20.02 -16.87
C LYS A 28 -11.52 19.47 -16.22
N GLN A 29 -11.12 20.03 -15.07
CA GLN A 29 -9.96 19.49 -14.36
C GLN A 29 -10.22 17.99 -14.25
N PRO A 30 -9.28 17.14 -14.69
CA PRO A 30 -9.49 15.69 -14.63
C PRO A 30 -9.96 15.38 -13.22
N ASP A 31 -11.15 14.79 -13.10
CA ASP A 31 -11.78 14.50 -11.81
C ASP A 31 -10.70 13.90 -10.92
N GLU A 32 -10.30 14.63 -9.87
CA GLU A 32 -9.16 14.28 -9.04
C GLU A 32 -9.44 12.89 -8.50
N GLN A 33 -8.67 11.89 -8.97
CA GLN A 33 -8.95 10.51 -8.61
C GLN A 33 -8.85 10.38 -7.10
N PRO A 34 -9.81 9.70 -6.44
CA PRO A 34 -9.77 9.56 -5.00
C PRO A 34 -8.47 8.86 -4.60
N VAL A 35 -7.85 9.35 -3.53
CA VAL A 35 -6.70 8.68 -2.92
C VAL A 35 -7.16 7.31 -2.45
N VAL A 36 -6.50 6.25 -2.92
CA VAL A 36 -6.80 4.87 -2.52
C VAL A 36 -5.65 4.26 -1.75
N PHE A 37 -5.98 3.30 -0.89
CA PHE A 37 -4.99 2.49 -0.20
C PHE A 37 -5.37 1.01 -0.19
N ARG A 38 -4.37 0.14 -0.13
CA ARG A 38 -4.50 -1.29 0.18
C ARG A 38 -3.89 -1.58 1.54
N MET A 39 -4.16 -2.77 2.07
CA MET A 39 -3.72 -3.18 3.39
C MET A 39 -3.10 -4.58 3.37
N ILE A 40 -2.09 -4.76 4.22
CA ILE A 40 -1.59 -6.07 4.67
C ILE A 40 -1.63 -6.06 6.19
N ALA A 41 -2.10 -7.16 6.79
CA ALA A 41 -2.12 -7.33 8.24
C ALA A 41 -1.19 -8.46 8.67
N ILE A 42 -0.35 -8.23 9.67
CA ILE A 42 0.65 -9.20 10.12
C ILE A 42 0.52 -9.41 11.64
N GLY A 43 0.65 -10.66 12.07
CA GLY A 43 0.65 -11.04 13.49
C GLY A 43 -0.73 -11.30 14.09
N ALA A 44 -1.82 -10.90 13.43
CA ALA A 44 -3.19 -11.29 13.79
C ALA A 44 -4.12 -11.11 12.59
N THR A 45 -5.21 -11.90 12.55
CA THR A 45 -6.31 -11.64 11.61
C THR A 45 -6.94 -10.29 11.95
N VAL A 46 -6.85 -9.35 11.02
CA VAL A 46 -7.54 -8.07 11.07
C VAL A 46 -8.96 -8.30 10.54
N SER A 47 -9.79 -8.94 11.38
CA SER A 47 -11.23 -9.05 11.17
C SER A 47 -11.96 -8.05 12.08
N GLY A 48 -13.06 -7.48 11.60
CA GLY A 48 -13.87 -6.55 12.37
C GLY A 48 -13.19 -5.21 12.64
N ILE A 49 -12.26 -4.79 11.78
CA ILE A 49 -11.70 -3.44 11.78
C ILE A 49 -12.50 -2.59 10.80
N PHE A 50 -12.72 -1.34 11.19
CA PHE A 50 -13.46 -0.34 10.44
C PHE A 50 -12.68 0.97 10.40
N TYR A 51 -12.99 1.82 9.43
CA TYR A 51 -12.68 3.24 9.46
C TYR A 51 -13.88 4.02 8.95
N ASP A 52 -13.96 5.31 9.23
CA ASP A 52 -15.01 6.17 8.67
C ASP A 52 -14.50 6.86 7.40
N LEU A 53 -15.12 6.59 6.25
CA LEU A 53 -14.82 7.30 5.00
C LEU A 53 -15.33 8.75 5.04
N ALA A 54 -16.49 8.93 5.69
CA ALA A 54 -17.13 10.19 6.00
C ALA A 54 -17.85 10.05 7.36
N PRO A 55 -18.23 11.15 8.04
CA PRO A 55 -18.94 11.07 9.30
C PRO A 55 -20.16 10.13 9.24
N GLY A 56 -20.15 9.07 10.05
CA GLY A 56 -21.24 8.09 10.09
C GLY A 56 -21.28 7.08 8.94
N LYS A 57 -20.27 7.05 8.07
CA LYS A 57 -20.14 6.06 6.98
C LYS A 57 -18.98 5.09 7.27
N PRO A 58 -19.19 4.09 8.15
CA PRO A 58 -18.19 3.09 8.45
C PRO A 58 -17.92 2.20 7.23
N VAL A 59 -16.65 1.88 6.99
CA VAL A 59 -16.19 0.95 5.98
C VAL A 59 -15.45 -0.17 6.69
N SER A 60 -15.92 -1.41 6.51
CA SER A 60 -15.23 -2.58 7.02
C SER A 60 -14.02 -2.88 6.17
N VAL A 61 -12.88 -3.07 6.81
CA VAL A 61 -11.65 -3.49 6.14
C VAL A 61 -11.38 -4.96 6.42
N ALA A 62 -11.11 -5.70 5.35
CA ALA A 62 -10.56 -7.02 5.41
C ALA A 62 -9.10 -6.97 4.92
N ALA A 63 -8.18 -7.42 5.77
CA ALA A 63 -6.77 -7.60 5.41
C ALA A 63 -6.33 -8.99 5.88
N GLY A 64 -5.80 -9.78 4.96
CA GLY A 64 -5.28 -11.11 5.24
C GLY A 64 -3.80 -11.09 5.59
N GLY A 65 -3.34 -12.12 6.29
CA GLY A 65 -1.91 -12.37 6.50
C GLY A 65 -1.18 -12.79 5.23
N SER A 66 -1.88 -13.37 4.27
CA SER A 66 -1.30 -13.96 3.05
C SER A 66 -1.60 -13.19 1.76
N GLY A 67 -2.24 -12.02 1.85
CA GLY A 67 -2.73 -11.31 0.68
C GLY A 67 -2.97 -9.82 0.93
N LEU A 68 -2.89 -9.04 -0.16
CA LEU A 68 -3.32 -7.65 -0.18
C LEU A 68 -4.84 -7.58 -0.09
N SER A 69 -5.35 -6.59 0.65
CA SER A 69 -6.76 -6.23 0.58
C SER A 69 -7.15 -5.71 -0.81
N ILE A 70 -8.46 -5.59 -1.03
CA ILE A 70 -8.95 -4.72 -2.09
C ILE A 70 -8.52 -3.26 -1.84
N PRO A 71 -8.49 -2.41 -2.88
CA PRO A 71 -8.34 -0.97 -2.70
C PRO A 71 -9.53 -0.37 -1.93
N TYR A 72 -9.22 0.52 -0.98
CA TYR A 72 -10.17 1.32 -0.21
C TYR A 72 -9.98 2.79 -0.52
N GLU A 73 -11.07 3.56 -0.57
CA GLU A 73 -11.01 5.01 -0.67
C GLU A 73 -10.53 5.62 0.65
N SER A 74 -9.67 6.62 0.58
CA SER A 74 -9.23 7.40 1.74
C SER A 74 -10.23 8.49 2.09
N PRO A 75 -10.42 8.81 3.38
CA PRO A 75 -11.10 10.03 3.79
C PRO A 75 -10.42 11.27 3.17
N ALA A 76 -11.20 12.31 2.84
CA ALA A 76 -10.66 13.55 2.27
C ALA A 76 -9.61 14.25 3.16
N SER A 77 -9.60 13.96 4.47
CA SER A 77 -8.59 14.45 5.41
C SER A 77 -7.21 13.79 5.24
N GLY A 78 -7.13 12.65 4.55
CA GLY A 78 -5.95 11.80 4.48
C GLY A 78 -5.65 11.03 5.79
N LEU A 79 -6.42 11.23 6.86
CA LEU A 79 -6.28 10.48 8.11
C LEU A 79 -7.26 9.31 8.14
N VAL A 80 -6.73 8.09 8.11
CA VAL A 80 -7.50 6.86 8.29
C VAL A 80 -7.38 6.41 9.74
N SER A 81 -8.45 6.60 10.51
CA SER A 81 -8.53 6.15 11.90
C SER A 81 -9.23 4.81 12.00
N PHE A 82 -8.45 3.76 12.25
CA PHE A 82 -8.95 2.40 12.37
C PHE A 82 -9.48 2.14 13.78
N TYR A 83 -10.64 1.49 13.86
CA TYR A 83 -11.27 1.09 15.11
C TYR A 83 -11.94 -0.28 14.99
N ARG A 84 -12.23 -0.90 16.14
CA ARG A 84 -13.13 -2.06 16.27
C ARG A 84 -14.44 -1.62 16.90
N GLU A 85 -15.51 -2.31 16.56
CA GLU A 85 -16.80 -2.15 17.25
C GLU A 85 -16.98 -3.27 18.26
N ILE A 86 -17.16 -2.91 19.52
CA ILE A 86 -17.58 -3.83 20.58
C ILE A 86 -19.10 -3.75 20.67
N PRO A 87 -19.82 -4.87 20.50
CA PRO A 87 -21.28 -4.89 20.65
C PRO A 87 -21.73 -4.31 21.98
N ALA A 88 -22.91 -3.68 22.01
CA ALA A 88 -23.47 -3.17 23.24
C ALA A 88 -23.81 -4.31 24.21
N THR A 89 -23.59 -4.08 25.51
CA THR A 89 -23.94 -5.04 26.58
C THR A 89 -25.44 -5.05 26.86
N GLU A 90 -26.13 -3.95 26.58
CA GLU A 90 -27.58 -3.82 26.77
C GLU A 90 -28.33 -3.93 25.44
N PRO A 91 -29.50 -4.59 25.40
CA PRO A 91 -30.35 -4.64 24.23
C PRO A 91 -30.70 -3.23 23.72
N GLY A 92 -30.38 -2.95 22.45
CA GLY A 92 -30.62 -1.63 21.83
C GLY A 92 -29.53 -0.58 22.09
N GLY A 93 -28.48 -0.89 22.85
CA GLY A 93 -27.33 -0.01 22.98
C GLY A 93 -26.54 0.14 21.67
N LYS A 94 -25.85 1.28 21.51
CA LYS A 94 -24.95 1.50 20.35
C LYS A 94 -23.62 0.77 20.57
N PRO A 95 -23.03 0.15 19.52
CA PRO A 95 -21.68 -0.41 19.62
C PRO A 95 -20.67 0.63 20.08
N ARG A 96 -19.74 0.22 20.95
CA ARG A 96 -18.63 1.07 21.39
C ARG A 96 -17.47 0.93 20.42
N ARG A 97 -16.96 2.06 19.93
CA ARG A 97 -15.75 2.09 19.10
C ARG A 97 -14.50 2.05 19.97
N VAL A 98 -13.60 1.12 19.68
CA VAL A 98 -12.29 1.00 20.33
C VAL A 98 -11.22 1.33 19.29
N PRO A 99 -10.39 2.36 19.50
CA PRO A 99 -9.35 2.72 18.56
C PRO A 99 -8.34 1.58 18.41
N VAL A 100 -7.88 1.36 17.19
CA VAL A 100 -6.82 0.40 16.88
C VAL A 100 -5.54 1.13 16.55
N THR A 101 -5.55 1.96 15.50
CA THR A 101 -4.38 2.70 15.04
C THR A 101 -4.79 3.78 14.05
N ASP A 102 -3.92 4.75 13.82
CA ASP A 102 -4.12 5.80 12.84
C ASP A 102 -3.07 5.67 11.72
N ALA A 103 -3.48 5.97 10.49
CA ALA A 103 -2.60 6.04 9.34
C ALA A 103 -2.81 7.37 8.61
N ARG A 104 -1.74 8.15 8.44
CA ARG A 104 -1.79 9.42 7.72
C ARG A 104 -1.24 9.23 6.31
N LEU A 105 -2.14 9.34 5.33
CA LEU A 105 -1.79 9.28 3.92
C LEU A 105 -1.32 10.65 3.43
N GLY A 106 -0.39 10.65 2.49
CA GLY A 106 0.05 11.86 1.81
C GLY A 106 -0.97 12.33 0.77
N LYS A 107 -0.55 13.30 -0.05
CA LYS A 107 -1.29 13.69 -1.26
C LYS A 107 -0.95 12.73 -2.40
N GLY A 108 -1.95 12.34 -3.20
CA GLY A 108 -1.79 11.40 -4.31
C GLY A 108 -1.97 9.95 -3.86
N GLY A 109 -1.39 9.01 -4.59
CA GLY A 109 -1.52 7.58 -4.31
C GLY A 109 -1.20 6.73 -5.54
N PRO A 110 -1.28 5.39 -5.44
CA PRO A 110 -1.86 4.60 -4.34
C PRO A 110 -0.93 4.40 -3.13
N TYR A 111 -1.50 4.05 -1.97
CA TYR A 111 -0.75 3.70 -0.76
C TYR A 111 -0.94 2.23 -0.33
N LEU A 112 0.04 1.71 0.40
CA LEU A 112 -0.03 0.46 1.13
C LEU A 112 0.07 0.77 2.63
N ILE A 113 -0.94 0.35 3.38
CA ILE A 113 -0.93 0.38 4.85
C ILE A 113 -0.55 -1.01 5.33
N VAL A 114 0.61 -1.11 5.97
CA VAL A 114 1.05 -2.35 6.60
C VAL A 114 0.75 -2.26 8.09
N MET A 115 -0.20 -3.06 8.55
CA MET A 115 -0.59 -3.15 9.96
C MET A 115 0.10 -4.34 10.61
N SER A 116 0.73 -4.11 11.76
CA SER A 116 1.33 -5.15 12.57
C SER A 116 0.84 -5.02 14.01
N SER A 117 0.31 -6.12 14.55
CA SER A 117 0.06 -6.24 15.98
C SER A 117 1.19 -7.05 16.62
N PRO A 118 1.62 -6.72 17.85
CA PRO A 118 2.56 -7.56 18.56
C PRO A 118 1.99 -8.97 18.71
N ALA A 119 2.87 -9.94 18.57
CA ALA A 119 2.59 -11.34 18.81
C ALA A 119 1.94 -11.55 20.19
N GLY A 120 0.79 -12.22 20.23
CA GLY A 120 0.08 -12.52 21.49
C GLY A 120 -0.63 -11.32 22.14
N ALA A 121 -0.66 -10.14 21.50
CA ALA A 121 -1.41 -9.01 22.01
C ALA A 121 -2.92 -9.28 21.91
N SER A 122 -3.58 -9.45 23.06
CA SER A 122 -5.04 -9.40 23.16
C SER A 122 -5.58 -7.98 23.00
N ASP A 123 -4.76 -6.99 23.31
CA ASP A 123 -5.07 -5.58 23.17
C ASP A 123 -4.62 -5.04 21.80
N THR A 124 -5.59 -4.54 21.03
CA THR A 124 -5.34 -3.94 19.72
C THR A 124 -4.68 -2.56 19.80
N SER A 125 -4.61 -1.93 20.98
CA SER A 125 -3.99 -0.61 21.18
C SER A 125 -2.51 -0.57 20.78
N GLN A 126 -1.84 -1.73 20.75
CA GLN A 126 -0.44 -1.84 20.37
C GLN A 126 -0.22 -2.03 18.86
N THR A 127 -1.30 -2.03 18.07
CA THR A 127 -1.23 -2.20 16.62
C THR A 127 -0.58 -0.97 16.00
N LYS A 128 0.48 -1.20 15.23
CA LYS A 128 1.17 -0.15 14.48
C LYS A 128 0.77 -0.22 13.02
N ALA A 129 0.55 0.93 12.40
CA ALA A 129 0.42 1.07 10.96
C ALA A 129 1.64 1.79 10.39
N ILE A 130 2.14 1.31 9.26
CA ILE A 130 3.11 2.02 8.43
C ILE A 130 2.45 2.31 7.09
N VAL A 131 2.54 3.56 6.66
CA VAL A 131 2.04 4.00 5.35
C VAL A 131 3.21 4.06 4.39
N VAL A 132 3.03 3.47 3.22
CA VAL A 132 4.07 3.35 2.20
C VAL A 132 3.48 3.69 0.85
N ASP A 133 4.25 4.37 0.01
CA ASP A 133 3.89 4.58 -1.39
C ASP A 133 3.82 3.23 -2.12
N ASP A 134 2.70 2.93 -2.75
CA ASP A 134 2.43 1.67 -3.46
C ASP A 134 2.29 1.87 -4.98
N SER A 135 2.67 3.04 -5.46
CA SER A 135 2.76 3.36 -6.89
C SER A 135 3.70 2.42 -7.64
N TRP A 136 3.52 2.33 -8.95
CA TRP A 136 4.39 1.51 -9.81
C TRP A 136 5.79 2.12 -9.94
N GLU A 137 5.91 3.42 -9.73
CA GLU A 137 7.17 4.15 -9.70
C GLU A 137 7.98 3.78 -8.45
N ALA A 138 7.34 3.70 -7.28
CA ALA A 138 7.99 3.37 -6.01
C ALA A 138 8.18 1.86 -5.76
N HIS A 139 7.39 1.02 -6.41
CA HIS A 139 7.46 -0.45 -6.31
C HIS A 139 7.12 -1.08 -7.66
N PRO A 140 8.04 -1.02 -8.63
CA PRO A 140 7.76 -1.47 -10.00
C PRO A 140 7.58 -2.98 -10.08
N ALA A 141 7.03 -3.44 -11.21
CA ALA A 141 7.02 -4.85 -11.56
C ALA A 141 8.42 -5.47 -11.44
N ARG A 142 8.46 -6.76 -11.10
CA ARG A 142 9.70 -7.53 -10.94
C ARG A 142 10.64 -6.99 -9.86
N THR A 143 10.06 -6.47 -8.78
CA THR A 143 10.80 -6.10 -7.59
C THR A 143 10.24 -6.81 -6.36
N VAL A 144 11.03 -6.85 -5.30
CA VAL A 144 10.57 -7.23 -3.97
C VAL A 144 10.83 -6.12 -2.99
N ARG A 145 9.78 -5.69 -2.29
CA ARG A 145 9.88 -4.82 -1.13
C ARG A 145 9.99 -5.66 0.13
N VAL A 146 11.04 -5.46 0.92
CA VAL A 146 11.26 -6.16 2.19
C VAL A 146 11.04 -5.19 3.33
N PHE A 147 10.11 -5.51 4.24
CA PHE A 147 9.85 -4.76 5.47
C PHE A 147 10.43 -5.48 6.69
N ASN A 148 11.09 -4.72 7.57
CA ASN A 148 11.48 -5.21 8.88
C ASN A 148 10.49 -4.73 9.96
N PHE A 149 9.53 -5.58 10.33
CA PHE A 149 8.65 -5.38 11.49
C PHE A 149 9.14 -6.11 12.74
N SER A 150 10.28 -6.80 12.69
CA SER A 150 10.93 -7.31 13.89
C SER A 150 11.44 -6.16 14.76
N ARG A 151 11.63 -6.41 16.05
CA ARG A 151 12.23 -5.42 16.97
C ARG A 151 13.74 -5.27 16.77
N ARG A 152 14.36 -6.11 15.95
CA ARG A 152 15.81 -6.23 15.82
C ARG A 152 16.31 -5.57 14.55
N HIS A 153 17.58 -5.18 14.55
CA HIS A 153 18.26 -4.75 13.34
C HIS A 153 18.54 -5.97 12.47
N ALA A 154 18.17 -5.89 11.19
CA ALA A 154 18.26 -7.01 10.26
C ALA A 154 19.13 -6.64 9.06
N ALA A 155 20.00 -7.55 8.64
CA ALA A 155 20.67 -7.51 7.35
C ALA A 155 19.96 -8.51 6.44
N VAL A 156 19.37 -7.99 5.37
CA VAL A 156 18.67 -8.80 4.37
C VAL A 156 19.51 -8.87 3.12
N GLN A 157 19.58 -10.06 2.53
CA GLN A 157 20.26 -10.27 1.25
C GLN A 157 19.30 -10.94 0.28
N LEU A 158 19.21 -10.36 -0.92
CA LEU A 158 18.56 -10.95 -2.07
C LEU A 158 19.60 -11.13 -3.17
N GLU A 159 19.97 -12.39 -3.44
CA GLU A 159 21.12 -12.71 -4.31
C GLU A 159 22.42 -12.01 -3.86
N ALA A 160 22.90 -11.03 -4.63
CA ALA A 160 24.12 -10.27 -4.36
C ALA A 160 23.87 -8.92 -3.68
N GLU A 161 22.62 -8.45 -3.64
CA GLU A 161 22.26 -7.18 -3.02
C GLU A 161 21.98 -7.38 -1.53
N THR A 162 22.55 -6.51 -0.70
CA THR A 162 22.40 -6.55 0.76
C THR A 162 21.95 -5.18 1.25
N ALA A 163 21.00 -5.15 2.17
CA ALA A 163 20.62 -3.93 2.89
C ALA A 163 20.50 -4.21 4.39
N GLN A 164 20.76 -3.19 5.19
CA GLN A 164 20.47 -3.21 6.63
C GLN A 164 19.17 -2.44 6.88
N LEU A 165 18.28 -3.04 7.66
CA LEU A 165 16.96 -2.52 7.98
C LEU A 165 16.80 -2.47 9.49
N SER A 166 16.64 -1.26 10.03
CA SER A 166 16.14 -1.08 11.39
C SER A 166 14.65 -1.44 11.48
N SER A 167 14.13 -1.59 12.70
CA SER A 167 12.70 -1.81 12.92
C SER A 167 11.87 -0.70 12.28
N GLY A 168 10.84 -1.09 11.52
CA GLY A 168 9.96 -0.21 10.76
C GLY A 168 10.49 0.26 9.40
N GLN A 169 11.72 -0.11 9.01
CA GLN A 169 12.27 0.26 7.70
C GLN A 169 11.93 -0.75 6.61
N SER A 170 12.09 -0.32 5.36
CA SER A 170 11.92 -1.17 4.17
C SER A 170 12.93 -0.85 3.08
N GLN A 171 13.21 -1.83 2.23
CA GLN A 171 14.03 -1.67 1.03
C GLN A 171 13.38 -2.38 -0.15
N VAL A 172 13.50 -1.79 -1.35
CA VAL A 172 13.09 -2.43 -2.61
C VAL A 172 14.32 -2.98 -3.31
N PHE A 173 14.23 -4.23 -3.78
CA PHE A 173 15.27 -4.93 -4.54
C PHE A 173 14.72 -5.31 -5.92
N ALA A 174 15.57 -5.29 -6.93
CA ALA A 174 15.22 -5.82 -8.23
C ALA A 174 15.26 -7.36 -8.21
N TYR A 175 14.33 -8.02 -8.90
CA TYR A 175 14.50 -9.45 -9.16
C TYR A 175 15.61 -9.67 -10.18
N PRO A 176 16.44 -10.71 -10.01
CA PRO A 176 17.37 -11.13 -11.04
C PRO A 176 16.60 -11.62 -12.26
N SER A 177 17.06 -11.21 -13.43
CA SER A 177 16.22 -11.16 -14.63
C SER A 177 15.85 -12.52 -15.24
N LYS A 178 16.37 -13.66 -14.75
CA LYS A 178 16.35 -14.95 -15.47
C LYS A 178 15.92 -16.19 -14.67
N ARG A 179 15.62 -16.08 -13.38
CA ARG A 179 15.31 -17.26 -12.54
C ARG A 179 13.88 -17.17 -11.98
N GLY A 180 13.21 -18.32 -11.87
CA GLY A 180 11.89 -18.43 -11.21
C GLY A 180 11.96 -18.41 -9.68
N SER A 181 13.16 -18.34 -9.11
CA SER A 181 13.38 -18.25 -7.68
C SER A 181 14.67 -17.51 -7.35
N VAL A 182 14.72 -16.92 -6.17
CA VAL A 182 15.91 -16.27 -5.57
C VAL A 182 16.22 -16.80 -4.20
N ARG A 183 17.48 -16.76 -3.79
CA ARG A 183 17.83 -17.03 -2.39
C ARG A 183 17.64 -15.75 -1.58
N PHE A 184 16.73 -15.79 -0.61
CA PHE A 184 16.56 -14.75 0.38
C PHE A 184 17.24 -15.16 1.68
N LYS A 185 18.02 -14.26 2.26
CA LYS A 185 18.69 -14.47 3.55
C LYS A 185 18.39 -13.32 4.50
N VAL A 186 18.29 -13.65 5.78
CA VAL A 186 18.13 -12.69 6.87
C VAL A 186 19.13 -13.03 7.97
N ALA A 187 19.98 -12.07 8.30
CA ALA A 187 20.78 -12.10 9.51
C ALA A 187 20.27 -11.05 10.50
N LEU A 188 20.27 -11.37 11.79
CA LEU A 188 19.89 -10.44 12.85
C LEU A 188 21.14 -10.00 13.60
N HIS A 189 21.16 -8.73 14.03
CA HIS A 189 22.24 -8.18 14.83
C HIS A 189 22.06 -8.59 16.30
N GLU A 190 23.03 -9.29 16.83
CA GLU A 190 23.11 -9.77 18.22
C GLU A 190 24.40 -9.23 18.87
N PRO A 191 24.58 -9.34 20.20
CA PRO A 191 25.76 -8.79 20.88
C PRO A 191 27.09 -9.29 20.31
N ASP A 192 27.14 -10.55 19.87
CA ASP A 192 28.34 -11.20 19.31
C ASP A 192 28.49 -11.00 17.79
N GLY A 193 27.59 -10.23 17.17
CA GLY A 193 27.61 -9.89 15.75
C GLY A 193 26.38 -10.36 14.98
N TRP A 194 26.56 -10.57 13.67
CA TRP A 194 25.46 -10.92 12.76
C TRP A 194 25.25 -12.43 12.71
N ILE A 195 24.07 -12.89 13.09
CA ILE A 195 23.70 -14.32 13.05
C ILE A 195 22.70 -14.56 11.93
N LEU A 196 23.03 -15.47 11.01
CA LEU A 196 22.11 -15.89 9.94
C LEU A 196 20.95 -16.68 10.56
N ARG A 197 19.73 -16.13 10.45
CA ARG A 197 18.50 -16.74 10.98
C ARG A 197 17.66 -17.42 9.89
N VAL A 198 17.66 -16.87 8.68
CA VAL A 198 16.89 -17.45 7.57
C VAL A 198 17.72 -17.52 6.29
N SER A 199 17.58 -18.62 5.55
CA SER A 199 18.14 -18.82 4.21
C SER A 199 17.23 -19.74 3.39
N CYS A 200 16.27 -19.17 2.66
CA CYS A 200 15.26 -19.94 1.94
C CYS A 200 15.09 -19.45 0.48
N PRO A 201 14.71 -20.34 -0.46
CA PRO A 201 14.35 -19.91 -1.78
C PRO A 201 13.00 -19.16 -1.72
N GLN A 202 12.90 -18.05 -2.44
CA GLN A 202 11.67 -17.28 -2.63
C GLN A 202 11.28 -17.37 -4.11
N GLY A 203 10.01 -17.68 -4.37
CA GLY A 203 9.48 -17.71 -5.72
C GLY A 203 9.46 -16.31 -6.35
N ILE A 204 9.70 -16.25 -7.66
CA ILE A 204 9.50 -15.07 -8.48
C ILE A 204 8.38 -15.36 -9.46
N LEU A 205 7.35 -14.53 -9.45
CA LEU A 205 6.28 -14.60 -10.42
C LEU A 205 6.54 -13.62 -11.57
N PRO A 206 6.44 -14.05 -12.85
CA PRO A 206 6.47 -13.14 -13.98
C PRO A 206 5.38 -12.07 -13.85
N ASN A 207 5.71 -10.82 -14.20
CA ASN A 207 4.78 -9.68 -14.17
C ASN A 207 4.11 -9.49 -12.80
N ALA A 208 4.84 -9.75 -11.72
CA ALA A 208 4.42 -9.44 -10.38
C ALA A 208 5.52 -8.65 -9.66
N ARG A 209 5.11 -7.95 -8.61
CA ARG A 209 6.00 -7.50 -7.54
C ARG A 209 5.65 -8.28 -6.28
N SER A 210 6.56 -8.40 -5.33
CA SER A 210 6.25 -9.05 -4.05
C SER A 210 6.62 -8.18 -2.86
N THR A 211 5.90 -8.40 -1.77
CA THR A 211 6.18 -7.76 -0.49
C THR A 211 6.52 -8.84 0.51
N ILE A 212 7.76 -8.84 0.97
CA ILE A 212 8.22 -9.68 2.07
C ILE A 212 8.10 -8.87 3.35
N VAL A 213 7.46 -9.45 4.35
CA VAL A 213 7.43 -8.88 5.69
C VAL A 213 8.07 -9.83 6.69
N MET A 214 9.01 -9.29 7.46
CA MET A 214 9.69 -10.00 8.54
C MET A 214 9.12 -9.57 9.89
N THR A 215 8.75 -10.52 10.73
CA THR A 215 8.30 -10.27 12.11
C THR A 215 9.03 -11.18 13.09
N ASP A 216 9.13 -10.78 14.36
CA ASP A 216 9.58 -11.68 15.41
C ASP A 216 8.66 -12.92 15.50
N VAL A 217 9.22 -14.10 15.78
CA VAL A 217 8.44 -15.28 16.14
C VAL A 217 7.73 -15.04 17.48
N VAL A 218 6.48 -15.50 17.59
CA VAL A 218 5.67 -15.37 18.81
C VAL A 218 6.24 -16.28 19.90
N PRO A 219 6.52 -15.78 21.12
CA PRO A 219 6.88 -16.62 22.24
C PRO A 219 5.80 -17.68 22.56
N THR A 220 6.21 -18.90 22.87
CA THR A 220 5.34 -19.97 23.39
C THR A 220 5.84 -20.44 24.75
N GLU A 221 5.08 -21.30 25.45
CA GLU A 221 5.54 -21.88 26.72
C GLU A 221 6.82 -22.73 26.51
N GLU A 222 6.92 -23.43 25.38
CA GLU A 222 8.09 -24.26 25.03
C GLU A 222 9.28 -23.43 24.54
N LEU A 223 9.01 -22.28 23.91
CA LEU A 223 10.03 -21.35 23.40
C LEU A 223 9.71 -19.93 23.88
N PRO A 224 10.02 -19.59 25.16
CA PRO A 224 9.65 -18.30 25.75
C PRO A 224 10.46 -17.12 25.20
N ASN A 225 11.63 -17.40 24.60
CA ASN A 225 12.54 -16.38 24.07
C ASN A 225 12.97 -16.73 22.63
N PRO A 226 12.05 -16.73 21.66
CA PRO A 226 12.39 -17.10 20.30
C PRO A 226 13.35 -16.06 19.70
N VAL A 227 14.41 -16.54 19.06
CA VAL A 227 15.42 -15.70 18.41
C VAL A 227 15.23 -15.60 16.90
N ASP A 228 14.25 -16.31 16.34
CA ASP A 228 14.01 -16.36 14.90
C ASP A 228 12.97 -15.32 14.45
N VAL A 229 12.87 -15.16 13.14
CA VAL A 229 11.89 -14.30 12.48
C VAL A 229 11.00 -15.11 11.54
N ASN A 230 9.73 -14.77 11.52
CA ASN A 230 8.77 -15.24 10.52
C ASN A 230 8.87 -14.38 9.26
N ILE A 231 8.73 -15.01 8.11
CA ILE A 231 8.73 -14.35 6.81
C ILE A 231 7.40 -14.63 6.13
N THR A 232 6.70 -13.57 5.76
CA THR A 232 5.49 -13.63 4.95
C THR A 232 5.77 -12.98 3.61
N ASN A 233 5.46 -13.66 2.50
CA ASN A 233 5.64 -13.12 1.16
C ASN A 233 4.28 -13.02 0.46
N VAL A 234 3.93 -11.80 0.03
CA VAL A 234 2.68 -11.48 -0.65
C VAL A 234 2.99 -11.06 -2.08
N PHE A 235 2.33 -11.67 -3.06
CA PHE A 235 2.50 -11.33 -4.47
C PHE A 235 1.39 -10.39 -4.94
N ASP A 236 1.77 -9.41 -5.74
CA ASP A 236 0.87 -8.47 -6.39
C ASP A 236 1.08 -8.56 -7.91
N HIS A 237 0.10 -9.10 -8.61
CA HIS A 237 0.16 -9.22 -10.06
C HIS A 237 -0.02 -7.85 -10.69
N VAL A 238 0.94 -7.46 -11.52
CA VAL A 238 0.81 -6.28 -12.35
C VAL A 238 -0.30 -6.58 -13.36
N PRO A 239 -1.34 -5.72 -13.46
CA PRO A 239 -2.35 -5.88 -14.50
C PRO A 239 -1.65 -6.00 -15.85
N ARG A 240 -1.90 -7.09 -16.59
CA ARG A 240 -1.44 -7.16 -17.97
C ARG A 240 -2.09 -5.97 -18.67
N GLU A 241 -1.29 -5.09 -19.27
CA GLU A 241 -1.84 -4.16 -20.27
C GLU A 241 -2.67 -5.02 -21.21
N LYS A 242 -3.96 -4.70 -21.33
CA LYS A 242 -4.81 -5.38 -22.31
C LYS A 242 -4.11 -5.15 -23.64
N SER A 243 -3.48 -6.19 -24.18
CA SER A 243 -2.87 -6.12 -25.50
C SER A 243 -3.94 -5.51 -26.40
N PRO A 244 -3.63 -4.43 -27.14
CA PRO A 244 -4.61 -3.78 -27.98
C PRO A 244 -5.28 -4.89 -28.77
N THR A 245 -6.59 -5.03 -28.62
CA THR A 245 -7.35 -6.01 -29.37
C THR A 245 -7.16 -5.57 -30.81
N VAL A 246 -6.24 -6.21 -31.51
CA VAL A 246 -6.07 -6.00 -32.94
C VAL A 246 -7.40 -6.48 -33.49
N ALA A 247 -8.27 -5.52 -33.82
CA ALA A 247 -9.46 -5.81 -34.57
C ALA A 247 -8.96 -6.50 -35.83
N LEU A 248 -9.18 -7.82 -35.89
CA LEU A 248 -9.03 -8.58 -37.12
C LEU A 248 -10.07 -7.98 -38.06
N ASN A 249 -9.67 -6.91 -38.76
CA ASN A 249 -10.41 -6.37 -39.88
C ASN A 249 -10.45 -7.49 -40.90
N GLY A 250 -11.52 -8.28 -40.84
CA GLY A 250 -11.88 -9.26 -41.83
C GLY A 250 -12.08 -8.53 -43.15
N THR A 251 -11.04 -8.49 -43.96
CA THR A 251 -11.19 -8.41 -45.40
C THR A 251 -11.66 -9.79 -45.83
N ARG A 252 -12.97 -9.89 -46.10
CA ARG A 252 -13.54 -10.93 -46.95
C ARG A 252 -13.57 -10.41 -48.37
#